data_AF-A0A9D6R572-F1
#
_entry.id   AF-A0A9D6R572-F1
#
_cell.length_a   1.000
_cell.length_b   1.000
_cell.length_c   1.000
_cell.angle_alpha   90.00
_cell.angle_beta   90.00
_cell.angle_gamma   90.00
#
_symmetry.space_group_name_H-M   'P 1'
#
loop_
_entity.id
_entity.type
_entity.pdbx_description
1 polymer ?
#
loop_
_entity_poly.entity_id
_entity_poly.type
_entity_poly.pdbx_seq_one_letter_code
_entity_poly.pdbx_strand_id
1 'polypeptide(L)' 'MIVTEKIQQYVQRLPTSFQTEVLVFVEYLLAKAESDTLRREQRDWSGLSLALAMHGMEDEATPTYTTSDLKVVFA' A
#
# COMPACT_ATOMS: atom_id res chain seq x y z
N MET A 1 -0.24 31.93 -2.96
CA MET A 1 -0.56 31.12 -4.15
C MET A 1 -0.43 29.66 -3.77
N ILE A 2 -1.53 28.93 -3.84
CA ILE A 2 -1.66 27.53 -3.42
C ILE A 2 -1.04 26.63 -4.52
N VAL A 3 -0.51 25.47 -4.15
CA VAL A 3 0.17 24.55 -5.09
C VAL A 3 -0.70 24.21 -6.31
N THR A 4 -2.00 24.01 -6.10
CA THR A 4 -2.99 23.74 -7.17
C THR A 4 -3.05 24.87 -8.21
N GLU A 5 -3.03 26.12 -7.77
CA GLU A 5 -3.05 27.28 -8.66
C GLU A 5 -1.78 27.34 -9.52
N LYS A 6 -0.62 26.96 -8.97
CA LYS A 6 0.64 26.92 -9.70
C LYS A 6 0.63 25.83 -10.76
N ILE A 7 0.12 24.64 -10.41
CA ILE A 7 -0.02 23.53 -11.35
C ILE A 7 -0.90 23.95 -12.53
N GLN A 8 -2.06 24.57 -12.26
CA GLN A 8 -2.97 25.04 -13.31
C GLN A 8 -2.28 26.02 -14.26
N GLN A 9 -1.53 27.00 -13.73
CA GLN A 9 -0.79 27.96 -14.56
C GLN A 9 0.27 27.28 -15.44
N TYR A 10 0.98 26.27 -14.92
CA TYR A 10 1.98 25.55 -15.71
C TYR A 10 1.34 24.67 -16.79
N VAL A 11 0.25 23.96 -16.46
CA VAL A 11 -0.46 23.10 -17.42
C VAL A 11 -1.02 23.91 -18.58
N GLN A 12 -1.58 25.09 -18.30
CA GLN A 12 -2.09 26.00 -19.35
C GLN A 12 -1.02 26.47 -20.33
N ARG A 13 0.27 26.46 -19.94
CA ARG A 13 1.39 26.86 -20.80
C ARG A 13 1.94 25.70 -21.64
N LEU A 14 1.54 24.46 -21.37
CA LEU A 14 2.00 23.30 -22.11
C LEU A 14 1.20 23.12 -23.41
N PRO A 15 1.82 22.57 -24.47
CA PRO A 15 1.09 22.06 -25.64
C PRO A 15 0.10 20.97 -25.24
N THR A 16 -0.99 20.82 -26.00
CA THR A 16 -2.07 19.88 -25.70
C THR A 16 -1.59 18.44 -25.50
N SER A 17 -0.60 17.98 -26.29
CA SER A 17 -0.01 16.64 -26.13
C SER A 17 0.55 16.41 -24.73
N PHE A 18 1.27 17.39 -24.19
CA PHE A 18 1.83 17.32 -22.84
C PHE A 18 0.77 17.55 -21.76
N GLN A 19 -0.30 18.31 -22.04
CA GLN A 19 -1.44 18.39 -21.11
C GLN A 19 -2.12 17.03 -20.93
N THR A 20 -2.25 16.24 -22.02
CA THR A 20 -2.77 14.87 -21.95
C THR A 20 -1.86 13.97 -21.11
N GLU A 21 -0.54 14.06 -21.27
CA GLU A 21 0.40 13.31 -20.41
C GLU A 21 0.28 13.68 -18.93
N VAL A 22 0.12 14.97 -18.62
CA VAL A 22 -0.11 15.42 -17.24
C VAL A 22 -1.42 14.83 -16.70
N LEU A 23 -2.49 14.81 -17.49
CA LEU A 23 -3.76 14.22 -17.07
C LEU A 23 -3.59 12.74 -16.72
N VAL A 24 -2.95 11.96 -17.59
CA VAL A 24 -2.66 10.53 -17.34
C VAL A 24 -1.86 10.34 -16.06
N PHE A 25 -0.87 11.19 -15.81
CA PHE A 25 -0.06 11.10 -14.60
C PHE A 25 -0.88 11.43 -13.33
N VAL A 26 -1.77 12.42 -13.38
CA VAL A 26 -2.66 12.76 -12.27
C VAL A 26 -3.64 11.61 -11.97
N GLU A 27 -4.21 11.00 -13.00
CA GLU A 27 -5.08 9.81 -12.86
C GLU A 27 -4.34 8.65 -12.20
N TYR A 28 -3.10 8.39 -12.63
CA TYR A 28 -2.23 7.40 -11.98
C TYR A 28 -2.00 7.72 -10.49
N LEU A 29 -1.70 8.98 -10.16
CA LEU A 29 -1.46 9.37 -8.77
C LEU A 29 -2.70 9.19 -7.89
N LEU A 30 -3.90 9.47 -8.41
CA LEU A 30 -5.17 9.23 -7.72
C LEU A 30 -5.39 7.74 -7.46
N ALA A 31 -5.29 6.91 -8.51
CA ALA A 31 -5.43 5.46 -8.39
C ALA A 31 -4.38 4.85 -7.43
N LYS A 32 -3.15 5.38 -7.44
CA LYS A 32 -2.09 4.97 -6.52
C LYS A 32 -2.42 5.36 -5.08
N ALA A 33 -2.93 6.57 -4.85
CA ALA A 33 -3.29 7.02 -3.50
C ALA A 33 -4.38 6.12 -2.90
N GLU A 34 -5.40 5.78 -3.67
CA GLU A 34 -6.45 4.83 -3.27
C GLU A 34 -5.90 3.42 -3.01
N SER A 35 -4.99 2.94 -3.88
CA SER A 35 -4.33 1.64 -3.70
C SER A 35 -3.45 1.61 -2.45
N ASP A 36 -2.74 2.70 -2.16
CA ASP A 36 -1.87 2.80 -0.98
C ASP A 36 -2.69 2.91 0.31
N THR A 37 -3.87 3.53 0.29
CA THR A 37 -4.79 3.51 1.43
C THR A 37 -5.32 2.10 1.67
N LEU A 38 -5.78 1.40 0.62
CA LEU A 38 -6.24 0.01 0.71
C LEU A 38 -5.12 -0.93 1.22
N ARG A 39 -3.88 -0.72 0.79
CA ARG A 39 -2.72 -1.48 1.27
C ARG A 39 -2.41 -1.23 2.74
N ARG A 40 -2.56 0.01 3.23
CA ARG A 40 -2.39 0.31 4.66
C ARG A 40 -3.47 -0.37 5.48
N GLU A 41 -4.73 -0.23 5.08
CA GLU A 41 -5.84 -0.93 5.72
C GLU A 41 -5.59 -2.44 5.76
N GLN A 42 -5.21 -3.07 4.64
CA GLN A 42 -4.92 -4.50 4.60
C GLN A 42 -3.80 -4.90 5.56
N ARG A 43 -2.74 -4.09 5.69
CA ARG A 43 -1.65 -4.34 6.65
C ARG A 43 -2.15 -4.24 8.09
N ASP A 44 -2.95 -3.23 8.39
CA ASP A 44 -3.52 -3.01 9.72
C ASP A 44 -4.48 -4.17 10.09
N TRP A 45 -5.34 -4.58 9.16
CA TRP A 45 -6.21 -5.75 9.30
C TRP A 45 -5.42 -7.05 9.50
N SER A 46 -4.31 -7.23 8.79
CA SER A 46 -3.46 -8.42 8.93
C SER A 46 -2.78 -8.45 10.30
N GLY A 47 -2.29 -7.31 10.78
CA GLY A 47 -1.71 -7.16 12.13
C GLY A 47 -2.71 -7.46 13.23
N LEU A 48 -3.93 -6.89 13.14
CA LEU A 48 -5.02 -7.15 14.08
C LEU A 48 -5.44 -8.63 14.07
N SER A 49 -5.57 -9.22 12.88
CA SER A 49 -5.96 -10.63 12.73
C SER A 49 -4.92 -11.58 13.35
N LEU A 50 -3.63 -11.29 13.15
CA LEU A 50 -2.54 -12.05 13.77
C LEU A 50 -2.55 -11.90 15.30
N ALA A 51 -2.68 -10.67 15.81
CA ALA A 51 -2.74 -10.41 17.25
C ALA A 51 -3.91 -11.15 17.92
N LEU A 52 -5.08 -11.19 17.27
CA LEU A 52 -6.23 -11.96 17.73
C LEU A 52 -5.97 -13.47 17.67
N ALA A 53 -5.33 -13.98 16.62
CA ALA A 53 -5.00 -15.40 16.49
C ALA A 53 -3.98 -15.88 17.51
N MET A 54 -3.05 -15.00 17.92
CA MET A 54 -2.05 -15.28 18.95
C MET A 54 -2.59 -15.05 20.38
N HIS A 55 -3.83 -14.57 20.53
CA HIS A 55 -4.39 -14.29 21.83
C HIS A 55 -4.61 -15.59 22.62
N GLY A 56 -4.04 -15.69 23.83
CA GLY A 56 -3.98 -16.90 24.64
C GLY A 56 -2.75 -17.78 24.41
N MET A 57 -1.87 -17.41 23.47
CA MET A 57 -0.59 -18.10 23.18
C MET A 57 0.63 -17.26 23.56
N GLU A 58 0.45 -16.12 24.24
CA GLU A 58 1.52 -15.13 24.49
C GLU A 58 2.60 -15.64 25.46
N ASP A 59 2.25 -16.56 26.36
CA ASP A 59 3.13 -17.14 27.38
C ASP A 59 3.79 -18.46 26.94
N GLU A 60 3.56 -18.91 25.70
CA GLU A 60 4.23 -20.11 25.16
C GLU A 60 5.72 -19.82 24.91
N ALA A 61 6.56 -20.16 25.90
CA ALA A 61 7.99 -19.86 25.91
C ALA A 61 8.79 -20.52 24.76
N THR A 62 8.26 -21.57 24.15
CA THR A 62 8.89 -22.31 23.06
C THR A 62 7.85 -22.69 22.02
N PRO A 63 8.04 -22.32 20.74
CA PRO A 63 7.14 -22.78 19.69
C PRO A 63 7.19 -24.31 19.61
N THR A 64 6.03 -24.94 19.76
CA THR A 64 5.87 -26.41 19.69
C THR A 64 6.21 -26.95 18.31
N TYR A 65 6.15 -26.11 17.28
CA TYR A 65 6.44 -26.44 15.89
C TYR A 65 7.64 -25.68 15.37
N THR A 66 8.37 -26.33 14.49
CA THR A 66 9.61 -25.89 13.88
C THR A 66 9.49 -25.87 12.35
N THR A 67 10.45 -25.26 11.67
CA THR A 67 10.50 -25.28 10.21
C THR A 67 10.66 -26.71 9.65
N SER A 68 11.20 -27.65 10.43
CA SER A 68 11.26 -29.07 10.05
C SER A 68 9.90 -29.77 10.00
N ASP A 69 8.85 -29.19 10.59
CA ASP A 69 7.49 -29.75 10.55
C ASP A 69 6.73 -29.37 9.27
N LEU A 70 7.30 -28.50 8.43
CA LEU A 70 6.74 -28.13 7.14
C LEU A 70 6.84 -29.31 6.16
N LYS A 71 5.69 -29.79 5.68
CA LYS A 71 5.61 -30.89 4.70
C LYS A 71 6.22 -30.55 3.34
N VAL A 72 6.36 -29.27 3.02
CA VAL A 72 6.90 -28.79 1.74
C VAL A 72 8.21 -28.07 2.00
N VAL A 73 9.30 -28.65 1.51
CA VAL A 73 10.62 -28.02 1.49
C VAL A 73 10.82 -27.43 0.10
N PHE A 74 10.93 -26.10 0.02
CA PHE A 74 11.30 -25.43 -1.22
C PHE A 74 12.83 -25.46 -1.35
N ALA A 75 13.32 -26.06 -2.42
CA ALA A 75 14.74 -26.14 -2.78
C ALA A 75 15.18 -24.92 -3.61
#